data_AF-A0A086CGT7-F1
#
_entry.id   AF-A0A086CGT7-F1
#
_cell.length_a   1.000
_cell.length_b   1.000
_cell.length_c   1.000
_cell.angle_alpha   90.00
_cell.angle_beta   90.00
_cell.angle_gamma   90.00
#
_symmetry.space_group_name_H-M   'P 1'
#
loop_
_entity.id
_entity.type
_entity.pdbx_description
1 polymer ?
#
loop_
_entity_poly.entity_id
_entity_poly.type
_entity_poly.pdbx_seq_one_letter_code
_entity_poly.pdbx_strand_id
1 'polypeptide(L)'
;MVEKLKGKLPIFGGSTGGLLSSAYLEEKYAITWSSGTEQVFEMPTGGAAIMNVGANLLHLATKEQCLALGKQLQTKFEPIIESYKVYRVYPNGDAQLLYPIDGVASEVAKEGRSYAGKIDRKIGTNPEPVTLKFSGKVPYEV
;
A
#
# COMPACT_ATOMS: atom_id res chain seq x y z
N MET A 1 2.78 -18.94 -0.63
CA MET A 1 4.08 -19.13 0.04
C MET A 1 4.15 -18.08 1.14
N VAL A 2 4.25 -18.48 2.41
CA VAL A 2 4.23 -17.55 3.54
C VAL A 2 5.57 -16.84 3.59
N GLU A 3 5.64 -15.56 3.18
CA GLU A 3 6.87 -14.78 3.31
C GLU A 3 7.05 -14.30 4.75
N LYS A 4 8.11 -14.77 5.41
CA LYS A 4 8.57 -14.13 6.65
C LYS A 4 9.23 -12.79 6.30
N LEU A 5 8.58 -11.70 6.69
CA LEU A 5 9.09 -10.35 6.51
C LEU A 5 10.41 -10.18 7.28
N LYS A 6 11.43 -9.62 6.60
CA LYS A 6 12.74 -9.32 7.16
C LYS A 6 12.99 -7.82 7.08
N GLY A 7 13.57 -7.25 8.12
CA GLY A 7 13.98 -5.85 8.17
C GLY A 7 14.13 -5.36 9.60
N LYS A 8 14.80 -4.23 9.76
CA LYS A 8 14.90 -3.55 11.06
C LYS A 8 13.80 -2.51 11.18
N LEU A 9 13.22 -2.40 12.38
CA LEU A 9 12.29 -1.32 12.71
C LEU A 9 13.07 0.00 12.72
N PRO A 10 12.56 1.07 12.11
CA PRO A 10 13.11 2.41 12.26
C PRO A 10 13.22 2.84 13.73
N ILE A 11 14.19 3.70 14.03
CA ILE A 11 14.37 4.25 15.37
C ILE A 11 13.29 5.32 15.59
N PHE A 12 12.37 5.03 16.52
CA PHE A 12 11.27 5.90 16.85
C PHE A 12 10.85 5.70 18.32
N GLY A 13 10.58 6.80 19.03
CA GLY A 13 10.17 6.78 20.44
C GLY A 13 8.74 6.28 20.69
N GLY A 14 7.97 6.05 19.62
CA GLY A 14 6.56 5.68 19.69
C GLY A 14 5.62 6.87 19.50
N SER A 15 4.37 6.57 19.14
CA SER A 15 3.30 7.56 18.98
C SER A 15 1.95 6.97 19.41
N THR A 16 0.94 7.83 19.53
CA THR A 16 -0.43 7.44 19.88
C THR A 16 -1.28 7.06 18.65
N GLY A 17 -0.83 7.40 17.44
CA GLY A 17 -1.53 7.13 16.18
C GLY A 17 -1.16 5.79 15.51
N GLY A 18 -0.50 4.89 16.23
CA GLY A 18 0.01 3.62 15.73
C GLY A 18 -1.04 2.52 15.58
N LEU A 19 -0.61 1.27 15.79
CA LEU A 19 -1.47 0.10 15.68
C LEU A 19 -2.50 0.04 16.82
N LEU A 20 -3.76 -0.19 16.46
CA LEU A 20 -4.85 -0.45 17.42
C LEU A 20 -5.18 -1.95 17.48
N SER A 21 -6.21 -2.33 18.24
CA SER A 21 -6.65 -3.72 18.40
C SER A 21 -6.94 -4.45 17.09
N SER A 22 -7.48 -3.76 16.07
CA SER A 22 -7.74 -4.31 14.73
C SER A 22 -6.47 -4.89 14.09
N ALA A 23 -5.29 -4.32 14.36
CA ALA A 23 -4.01 -4.82 13.85
C ALA A 23 -3.65 -6.25 14.30
N TYR A 24 -4.23 -6.70 15.42
CA TYR A 24 -4.01 -8.03 15.99
C TYR A 24 -5.19 -8.96 15.76
N LEU A 25 -6.40 -8.44 15.58
CA LEU A 25 -7.63 -9.22 15.46
C LEU A 25 -8.06 -9.47 14.00
N GLU A 26 -7.77 -8.53 13.09
CA GLU A 26 -8.28 -8.56 11.72
C GLU A 26 -7.14 -8.63 10.70
N GLU A 27 -6.34 -7.56 10.60
CA GLU A 27 -5.19 -7.47 9.72
C GLU A 27 -4.36 -6.22 10.06
N LYS A 28 -3.09 -6.24 9.67
CA LYS A 28 -2.23 -5.06 9.65
C LYS A 28 -1.45 -5.00 8.36
N TYR A 29 -0.83 -3.88 8.09
CA TYR A 29 -0.01 -3.68 6.91
C TYR A 29 1.46 -3.57 7.29
N ALA A 30 2.34 -3.94 6.38
CA ALA A 30 3.77 -3.80 6.54
C ALA A 30 4.37 -3.24 5.26
N ILE A 31 5.27 -2.28 5.40
CA ILE A 31 6.06 -1.74 4.31
C ILE A 31 7.53 -2.06 4.55
N THR A 32 8.20 -2.54 3.51
CA THR A 32 9.63 -2.81 3.52
C THR A 32 10.31 -2.02 2.42
N TRP A 33 11.47 -1.46 2.70
CA TRP A 33 12.30 -0.75 1.73
C TRP A 33 13.77 -0.89 2.09
N SER A 34 14.67 -0.59 1.15
CA SER A 34 16.11 -0.55 1.42
C SER A 34 16.61 0.89 1.36
N SER A 35 17.37 1.32 2.35
CA SER A 35 18.04 2.63 2.37
C SER A 35 19.56 2.46 2.27
N GLY A 36 20.22 3.36 1.54
CA GLY A 36 21.69 3.42 1.49
C GLY A 36 22.31 4.13 2.70
N THR A 37 21.53 4.98 3.38
CA THR A 37 21.96 5.86 4.45
C THR A 37 20.97 5.84 5.62
N GLU A 38 21.46 6.21 6.80
CA GLU A 38 20.60 6.51 7.94
C GLU A 38 20.09 7.94 7.78
N GLN A 39 18.77 8.11 7.73
CA GLN A 39 18.16 9.42 7.50
C GLN A 39 16.77 9.54 8.12
N VAL A 40 16.37 10.77 8.41
CA VAL A 40 15.11 11.08 9.07
C VAL A 40 13.97 11.09 8.05
N PHE A 41 12.84 10.49 8.40
CA PHE A 41 11.60 10.58 7.63
C PHE A 41 10.41 10.87 8.54
N GLU A 42 9.37 11.44 7.96
CA GLU A 42 8.10 11.67 8.65
C GLU A 42 7.26 10.41 8.63
N MET A 43 6.74 10.00 9.78
CA MET A 43 5.83 8.88 9.90
C MET A 43 4.42 9.30 9.44
N PRO A 44 3.70 8.48 8.64
CA PRO A 44 2.30 8.75 8.29
C PRO A 44 1.37 8.85 9.51
N THR A 45 1.78 8.29 10.64
CA THR A 45 1.07 8.33 11.94
C THR A 45 1.44 9.55 12.78
N GLY A 46 2.20 10.50 12.22
CA GLY A 46 2.73 11.67 12.91
C GLY A 46 4.06 11.40 13.64
N GLY A 47 4.93 12.40 13.61
CA GLY A 47 6.28 12.36 14.20
C GLY A 47 7.38 12.06 13.18
N ALA A 48 8.63 12.23 13.61
CA ALA A 48 9.82 11.91 12.82
C ALA A 48 10.48 10.64 13.35
N ALA A 49 10.84 9.74 12.45
CA ALA A 49 11.58 8.52 12.74
C ALA A 49 12.88 8.49 11.93
N ILE A 50 13.85 7.70 12.38
CA ILE A 50 15.12 7.52 11.67
C ILE A 50 15.12 6.13 11.02
N MET A 51 15.23 6.08 9.69
CA MET A 51 15.35 4.80 8.98
C MET A 51 16.78 4.26 9.08
N ASN A 52 16.91 2.95 9.21
CA ASN A 52 18.21 2.29 9.29
C ASN A 52 18.88 2.20 7.90
N VAL A 53 20.20 2.06 7.88
CA VAL A 53 20.92 1.60 6.68
C VAL A 53 20.52 0.15 6.36
N GLY A 54 20.24 -0.12 5.10
CA GLY A 54 19.82 -1.44 4.60
C GLY A 54 18.31 -1.66 4.66
N ALA A 55 17.90 -2.91 4.92
CA ALA A 55 16.50 -3.32 4.91
C ALA A 55 15.73 -2.81 6.13
N ASN A 56 14.74 -1.95 5.88
CA ASN A 56 13.79 -1.45 6.85
C ASN A 56 12.46 -2.20 6.73
N LEU A 57 11.79 -2.37 7.86
CA LEU A 57 10.44 -2.91 7.98
C LEU A 57 9.64 -2.01 8.90
N LEU A 58 8.44 -1.62 8.49
CA LEU A 58 7.53 -0.84 9.33
C LEU A 58 6.13 -1.40 9.26
N HIS A 59 5.48 -1.56 10.42
CA HIS A 59 4.08 -1.97 10.52
C HIS A 59 3.17 -0.75 10.65
N LEU A 60 2.08 -0.73 9.86
CA LEU A 60 1.09 0.35 9.83
C LEU A 60 -0.33 -0.24 9.86
N ALA A 61 -1.30 0.58 10.27
CA ALA A 61 -2.67 0.12 10.44
C ALA A 61 -3.41 0.00 9.10
N THR A 62 -3.10 0.86 8.12
CA THR A 62 -3.82 0.91 6.84
C THR A 62 -2.88 0.85 5.64
N LYS A 63 -3.40 0.35 4.51
CA LYS A 63 -2.69 0.32 3.23
C LYS A 63 -2.33 1.73 2.74
N GLU A 64 -3.22 2.69 2.96
CA GLU A 64 -3.04 4.08 2.52
C GLU A 64 -1.81 4.71 3.17
N GLN A 65 -1.61 4.50 4.47
CA GLN A 65 -0.41 4.97 5.18
C GLN A 65 0.88 4.39 4.58
N CYS A 66 0.87 3.10 4.21
CA CYS A 66 2.02 2.48 3.52
C CYS A 66 2.29 3.15 2.16
N LEU A 67 1.26 3.42 1.36
CA LEU A 67 1.41 4.05 0.05
C LEU A 67 1.84 5.52 0.17
N ALA A 68 1.35 6.24 1.18
CA ALA A 68 1.78 7.60 1.49
C ALA A 68 3.28 7.65 1.84
N LEU A 69 3.75 6.73 2.70
CA LEU A 69 5.18 6.60 2.99
C LEU A 69 5.97 6.19 1.73
N GLY A 70 5.47 5.25 0.92
CA GLY A 70 6.06 4.87 -0.35
C GLY A 70 6.26 6.07 -1.29
N LYS A 71 5.27 6.95 -1.39
CA LYS A 71 5.38 8.17 -2.20
C LYS A 71 6.40 9.14 -1.62
N GLN A 72 6.46 9.28 -0.29
CA GLN A 72 7.48 10.10 0.38
C GLN A 72 8.89 9.58 0.08
N LEU A 73 9.11 8.26 0.19
CA LEU A 73 10.37 7.58 -0.13
C LEU A 73 10.85 7.84 -1.57
N GLN A 74 9.91 7.93 -2.51
CA GLN A 74 10.19 8.17 -3.93
C GLN A 74 10.40 9.65 -4.30
N THR A 75 9.95 10.60 -3.48
CA THR A 75 9.88 12.02 -3.88
C THR A 75 10.73 12.96 -3.04
N LYS A 76 10.92 12.65 -1.75
CA LYS A 76 11.57 13.57 -0.80
C LYS A 76 12.99 13.19 -0.42
N PHE A 77 13.50 12.04 -0.90
CA PHE A 77 14.81 11.53 -0.53
C PHE A 77 15.79 11.54 -1.69
N GLU A 78 17.04 11.81 -1.36
CA GLU A 78 18.18 11.72 -2.25
C GLU A 78 19.27 10.88 -1.56
N PRO A 79 19.60 9.68 -2.05
CA PRO A 79 19.10 9.04 -3.28
C PRO A 79 17.62 8.59 -3.18
N ILE A 80 16.95 8.55 -4.33
CA ILE A 80 15.54 8.13 -4.43
C ILE A 80 15.42 6.66 -4.02
N ILE A 81 14.45 6.38 -3.15
CA ILE A 81 14.14 5.00 -2.73
C ILE A 81 12.95 4.51 -3.57
N GLU A 82 13.26 3.96 -4.75
CA GLU A 82 12.23 3.50 -5.70
C GLU A 82 11.59 2.17 -5.28
N SER A 83 12.36 1.31 -4.62
CA SER A 83 11.96 -0.06 -4.28
C SER A 83 11.41 -0.15 -2.86
N TYR A 84 10.09 -0.08 -2.74
CA TYR A 84 9.37 -0.47 -1.55
C TYR A 84 8.35 -1.56 -1.88
N LYS A 85 8.05 -2.40 -0.90
CA LYS A 85 7.03 -3.44 -0.99
C LYS A 85 6.03 -3.25 0.15
N VAL A 86 4.76 -3.44 -0.14
CA VAL A 86 3.66 -3.39 0.83
C VAL A 86 3.04 -4.77 0.95
N TYR A 87 2.85 -5.20 2.19
CA TYR A 87 2.30 -6.47 2.56
C TYR A 87 1.08 -6.27 3.45
N ARG A 88 0.10 -7.16 3.33
CA ARG A 88 -0.94 -7.38 4.32
C ARG A 88 -0.52 -8.55 5.19
N VAL A 89 -0.59 -8.38 6.50
CA VAL A 89 -0.21 -9.37 7.51
C VAL A 89 -1.47 -9.73 8.29
N TYR A 90 -1.83 -11.01 8.24
CA TYR A 90 -2.99 -11.55 8.93
C TYR A 90 -2.66 -11.92 10.40
N PRO A 91 -3.67 -12.08 11.27
CA PRO A 91 -3.49 -12.45 12.67
C PRO A 91 -2.76 -13.77 12.87
N ASN A 92 -2.89 -14.70 11.92
CA ASN A 92 -2.19 -15.99 11.91
C ASN A 92 -0.68 -15.85 11.59
N GLY A 93 -0.21 -14.65 11.23
CA GLY A 93 1.17 -14.37 10.88
C GLY A 93 1.49 -14.49 9.38
N ASP A 94 0.53 -14.89 8.54
CA ASP A 94 0.74 -14.97 7.10
C ASP A 94 0.82 -13.57 6.48
N ALA A 95 1.81 -13.38 5.60
CA ALA A 95 1.98 -12.13 4.85
C ALA A 95 1.64 -12.33 3.36
N GLN A 96 0.77 -11.48 2.84
CA GLN A 96 0.39 -11.39 1.43
C GLN A 96 1.01 -10.13 0.82
N LEU A 97 1.79 -10.27 -0.25
CA LEU A 97 2.29 -9.13 -1.02
C LEU A 97 1.12 -8.42 -1.72
N LEU A 98 0.99 -7.11 -1.49
CA LEU A 98 -0.05 -6.27 -2.09
C LEU A 98 0.50 -5.25 -3.08
N TYR A 99 1.76 -4.85 -2.95
CA TYR A 99 2.37 -3.92 -3.89
C TYR A 99 3.91 -4.05 -3.90
N PRO A 100 4.56 -4.00 -5.07
CA PRO A 100 3.98 -4.25 -6.39
C PRO A 100 3.75 -5.76 -6.56
N ILE A 101 2.52 -6.18 -6.87
CA ILE A 101 2.15 -7.61 -6.96
C ILE A 101 2.93 -8.32 -8.07
N ASP A 102 3.15 -7.62 -9.17
CA ASP A 102 3.84 -8.11 -10.37
C ASP A 102 5.31 -7.66 -10.43
N GLY A 103 5.83 -7.11 -9.33
CA GLY A 103 7.20 -6.61 -9.21
C GLY A 103 7.49 -5.29 -9.95
N VAL A 104 6.50 -4.72 -10.65
CA VAL A 104 6.64 -3.47 -11.41
C VAL A 104 5.66 -2.45 -10.84
N ALA A 105 6.09 -1.20 -10.68
CA ALA A 105 5.20 -0.15 -10.21
C ALA A 105 3.91 -0.06 -11.07
N SER A 106 2.78 0.24 -10.43
CA SER A 106 1.49 0.32 -11.14
C SER A 106 1.43 1.40 -12.21
N GLU A 107 2.23 2.46 -12.05
CA GLU A 107 2.36 3.57 -13.01
C GLU A 107 3.02 3.13 -14.33
N VAL A 108 3.87 2.10 -14.30
CA VAL A 108 4.62 1.61 -15.46
C VAL A 108 3.85 0.49 -16.15
N ALA A 109 3.57 0.62 -17.45
CA ALA A 109 2.88 -0.42 -18.21
C ALA A 109 3.71 -1.71 -18.28
N LYS A 110 3.02 -2.86 -18.20
CA LYS A 110 3.64 -4.20 -18.27
C LYS A 110 2.74 -5.14 -19.07
N GLU A 111 3.34 -5.91 -19.98
CA GLU A 111 2.64 -6.97 -20.70
C GLU A 111 2.10 -8.03 -19.71
N GLY A 112 0.92 -8.57 -20.00
CA GLY A 112 0.24 -9.56 -19.15
C GLY A 112 -0.71 -8.99 -18.09
N ARG A 113 -0.81 -7.65 -17.92
CA ARG A 113 -1.87 -7.05 -17.09
C ARG A 113 -3.22 -7.11 -17.82
N SER A 114 -4.17 -7.84 -17.25
CA SER A 114 -5.55 -7.87 -17.75
C SER A 114 -6.32 -6.61 -17.34
N TYR A 115 -7.24 -6.16 -18.19
CA TYR A 115 -8.18 -5.11 -17.82
C TYR A 115 -9.18 -5.62 -16.79
N ALA A 116 -9.20 -5.01 -15.60
CA ALA A 116 -10.22 -5.24 -14.57
C ALA A 116 -11.12 -4.00 -14.48
N GLY A 117 -12.45 -4.19 -14.58
CA GLY A 117 -13.41 -3.08 -14.52
C GLY A 117 -13.43 -2.16 -15.74
N LYS A 118 -12.83 -2.58 -16.87
CA LYS A 118 -12.92 -1.83 -18.13
C LYS A 118 -14.29 -2.05 -18.75
N ILE A 119 -14.96 -0.94 -19.06
CA ILE A 119 -16.21 -0.94 -19.82
C ILE A 119 -15.94 -0.15 -21.09
N ASP A 120 -16.12 -0.80 -22.25
CA ASP A 120 -15.80 -0.23 -23.55
C ASP A 120 -16.90 0.73 -24.05
N ARG A 121 -17.16 1.79 -23.27
CA ARG A 121 -18.06 2.89 -23.61
C ARG A 121 -17.62 4.21 -22.98
N LYS A 122 -18.21 5.31 -23.43
CA LYS A 122 -18.02 6.63 -22.83
C LYS A 122 -18.95 6.81 -21.63
N ILE A 123 -18.57 7.63 -20.66
CA ILE A 123 -19.39 7.91 -19.47
C ILE A 123 -20.78 8.47 -19.82
N GLY A 124 -20.88 9.29 -20.87
CA GLY A 124 -22.15 9.84 -21.35
C GLY A 124 -23.04 8.83 -22.10
N THR A 125 -22.58 7.59 -22.27
CA THR A 125 -23.34 6.47 -22.88
C THR A 125 -23.82 5.48 -21.82
N ASN A 126 -23.73 5.84 -20.54
CA ASN A 126 -24.37 5.06 -19.48
C ASN A 126 -25.91 5.16 -19.63
N PRO A 127 -26.66 4.06 -19.44
CA PRO A 127 -28.10 4.08 -19.47
C PRO A 127 -28.67 4.97 -18.36
N GLU A 128 -29.83 5.56 -18.61
CA GLU A 128 -30.51 6.34 -17.59
C GLU A 128 -31.01 5.44 -16.43
N PRO A 129 -30.91 5.87 -15.17
CA PRO A 129 -31.38 5.08 -14.03
C PRO A 129 -32.85 4.65 -14.13
N VAL A 130 -33.68 5.45 -14.81
CA VAL A 130 -35.11 5.16 -14.99
C VAL A 130 -35.36 3.90 -15.82
N THR A 131 -34.51 3.59 -16.81
CA THR A 131 -34.67 2.41 -17.67
C THR A 131 -34.26 1.13 -16.94
N LEU A 132 -33.45 1.26 -15.88
CA LEU A 132 -32.97 0.17 -15.03
C LEU A 132 -33.76 0.04 -13.72
N LYS A 133 -34.87 0.78 -13.56
CA LYS A 133 -35.66 0.77 -12.32
C LYS A 133 -36.12 -0.65 -11.99
N PHE A 134 -36.02 -1.03 -10.72
CA PHE A 134 -36.37 -2.36 -10.19
C PHE A 134 -35.56 -3.55 -10.76
N SER A 135 -34.51 -3.30 -11.55
CA SER A 135 -33.65 -4.36 -12.08
C SER A 135 -32.60 -4.86 -11.07
N GLY A 136 -32.37 -4.13 -9.98
CA GLY A 136 -31.28 -4.38 -9.03
C GLY A 136 -29.89 -4.05 -9.57
N LYS A 137 -29.78 -3.54 -10.81
CA LYS A 137 -28.52 -3.15 -11.44
C LYS A 137 -28.30 -1.65 -11.39
N VAL A 138 -27.03 -1.24 -11.42
CA VAL A 138 -26.62 0.16 -11.40
C VAL A 138 -26.15 0.61 -12.80
N PRO A 139 -26.45 1.85 -13.23
CA PRO A 139 -26.16 2.33 -14.58
C PRO A 139 -24.73 2.15 -15.07
N TYR A 140 -23.74 2.28 -14.18
CA TYR A 140 -22.35 2.17 -14.58
C TYR A 140 -21.92 0.72 -14.84
N GLU A 141 -22.64 -0.30 -14.33
CA GLU A 141 -22.34 -1.72 -14.53
C GLU A 141 -22.96 -2.31 -15.80
N VAL A 142 -24.07 -1.73 -16.28
CA VAL A 142 -24.85 -2.25 -17.42
C VAL A 142 -24.61 -1.43 -18.66
#